data_AF-A0A976PJ16-F1
#
_entry.id   AF-A0A976PJ16-F1
#
_cell.length_a   1.000
_cell.length_b   1.000
_cell.length_c   1.000
_cell.angle_alpha   90.00
_cell.angle_beta   90.00
_cell.angle_gamma   90.00
#
_symmetry.space_group_name_H-M   'P 1'
#
loop_
_entity.id
_entity.type
_entity.pdbx_description
1 polymer ?
#
loop_
_entity_poly.entity_id
_entity_poly.type
_entity_poly.pdbx_seq_one_letter_code
_entity_poly.pdbx_strand_id
1 'polypeptide(L)'
;MKAILFALLMTLSSLAFAQDTTTNEDRSRNPNREDVHEVLIMKSKCNFSRNIDIKVRGLETFGRLGTRELTANVPFFDSCNDVLMGFNQTMSRGMNKVNTKLYLKERRTREMRGNRLICRTYQSRTLVVIFPQYPELEFLNSEEVLIAIDRDC
;
A
#
# COMPACT_ATOMS: atom_id res chain seq x y z
N MET A 1 34.28 46.88 -21.09
CA MET A 1 33.88 46.73 -22.50
C MET A 1 34.86 45.77 -23.19
N LYS A 2 34.38 44.95 -24.15
CA LYS A 2 35.12 43.87 -24.88
C LYS A 2 35.48 42.66 -23.98
N ALA A 3 35.28 41.36 -24.27
CA ALA A 3 35.18 40.51 -25.48
C ALA A 3 36.51 39.72 -25.75
N ILE A 4 36.52 38.41 -26.06
CA ILE A 4 35.40 37.50 -26.39
C ILE A 4 35.61 36.01 -25.99
N LEU A 5 34.54 35.23 -26.22
CA LEU A 5 34.24 33.78 -26.18
C LEU A 5 35.21 32.80 -26.89
N PHE A 6 34.91 31.48 -26.76
CA PHE A 6 35.30 30.25 -27.49
C PHE A 6 36.18 29.28 -26.67
N ALA A 7 35.89 27.98 -26.37
CA ALA A 7 34.85 26.96 -26.62
C ALA A 7 35.44 25.69 -27.26
N LEU A 8 35.18 24.51 -26.64
CA LEU A 8 35.12 23.14 -27.22
C LEU A 8 36.39 22.53 -27.89
N LEU A 9 36.56 21.20 -28.06
CA LEU A 9 36.19 19.97 -27.31
C LEU A 9 36.90 18.77 -28.03
N MET A 10 36.96 17.58 -27.39
CA MET A 10 37.29 16.25 -27.98
C MET A 10 38.79 15.96 -28.27
N THR A 11 39.29 14.71 -28.38
CA THR A 11 38.67 13.38 -28.63
C THR A 11 39.32 12.19 -27.89
N LEU A 12 38.48 11.21 -27.52
CA LEU A 12 38.61 9.72 -27.60
C LEU A 12 39.96 9.01 -27.24
N SER A 13 39.97 8.16 -26.20
CA SER A 13 39.80 6.67 -26.24
C SER A 13 41.13 5.90 -26.28
N SER A 14 41.35 4.86 -25.45
CA SER A 14 40.71 3.54 -25.63
C SER A 14 40.80 2.61 -24.40
N LEU A 15 39.97 1.58 -24.45
CA LEU A 15 39.75 0.46 -23.52
C LEU A 15 41.01 -0.18 -22.89
N ALA A 16 40.85 -0.62 -21.63
CA ALA A 16 41.40 -1.89 -21.14
C ALA A 16 40.28 -2.66 -20.42
N PHE A 17 40.27 -4.00 -20.56
CA PHE A 17 39.13 -4.87 -20.26
C PHE A 17 39.18 -5.52 -18.88
N ALA A 18 37.99 -5.93 -18.41
CA ALA A 18 37.72 -7.02 -17.46
C ALA A 18 38.41 -7.02 -16.08
N GLN A 19 37.57 -6.90 -15.05
CA GLN A 19 37.49 -7.99 -14.08
C GLN A 19 36.05 -8.19 -13.61
N ASP A 20 35.45 -9.30 -14.02
CA ASP A 20 34.17 -9.78 -13.46
C ASP A 20 34.43 -10.27 -12.03
N THR A 21 33.94 -9.51 -11.05
CA THR A 21 33.57 -10.08 -9.76
C THR A 21 32.13 -9.71 -9.48
N THR A 22 31.24 -10.64 -9.85
CA THR A 22 29.84 -10.69 -9.43
C THR A 22 29.75 -10.95 -7.93
N THR A 23 30.14 -9.95 -7.12
CA THR A 23 29.61 -9.86 -5.76
C THR A 23 28.13 -9.59 -5.90
N ASN A 24 27.33 -10.64 -5.69
CA ASN A 24 25.92 -10.50 -5.39
C ASN A 24 25.80 -9.49 -4.25
N GLU A 25 25.38 -8.26 -4.54
CA GLU A 25 24.74 -7.42 -3.54
C GLU A 25 23.45 -8.13 -3.18
N ASP A 26 23.60 -9.01 -2.20
CA ASP A 26 22.52 -9.62 -1.46
C ASP A 26 21.66 -8.46 -0.93
N ARG A 27 20.58 -8.16 -1.66
CA ARG A 27 19.54 -7.21 -1.26
C ARG A 27 18.76 -7.82 -0.11
N SER A 28 19.47 -7.99 1.01
CA SER A 28 18.92 -8.00 2.34
C SER A 28 18.07 -6.74 2.48
N ARG A 29 16.78 -6.91 2.22
CA ARG A 29 15.76 -5.91 2.54
C ARG A 29 15.83 -5.76 4.05
N ASN A 30 16.57 -4.76 4.51
CA ASN A 30 16.51 -4.32 5.88
C ASN A 30 15.03 -4.08 6.22
N PRO A 31 14.41 -4.88 7.12
CA PRO A 31 12.98 -4.77 7.40
C PRO A 31 12.61 -3.44 8.07
N ASN A 32 13.62 -2.66 8.48
CA ASN A 32 13.49 -1.34 9.08
C ASN A 32 13.75 -0.19 8.09
N ARG A 33 13.78 -0.45 6.78
CA ARG A 33 13.86 0.62 5.77
C ARG A 33 12.50 1.34 5.69
N GLU A 34 12.37 2.45 6.40
CA GLU A 34 11.25 3.37 6.24
C GLU A 34 11.36 4.13 4.91
N ASP A 35 10.88 3.54 3.82
CA ASP A 35 10.67 4.29 2.58
C ASP A 35 9.47 5.25 2.78
N VAL A 36 9.78 6.53 2.95
CA VAL A 36 8.80 7.59 3.25
C VAL A 36 8.00 7.92 1.98
N HIS A 37 6.78 7.40 1.91
CA HIS A 37 5.86 7.62 0.80
C HIS A 37 4.70 8.54 1.21
N GLU A 38 4.54 9.66 0.49
CA GLU A 38 3.42 10.57 0.67
C GLU A 38 2.10 9.88 0.29
N VAL A 39 1.21 9.75 1.27
CA VAL A 39 -0.14 9.23 1.10
C VAL A 39 -1.09 10.41 0.89
N LEU A 40 -1.45 10.63 -0.38
CA LEU A 40 -2.42 11.63 -0.80
C LEU A 40 -3.84 11.10 -0.62
N ILE A 41 -4.68 11.81 0.13
CA ILE A 41 -6.13 11.56 0.16
C ILE A 41 -6.76 12.24 -1.06
N MET A 42 -7.31 11.43 -1.97
CA MET A 42 -7.95 11.88 -3.20
C MET A 42 -9.44 12.17 -3.04
N LYS A 43 -10.10 11.45 -2.13
CA LYS A 43 -11.54 11.58 -1.83
C LYS A 43 -11.83 11.00 -0.45
N SER A 44 -12.80 11.57 0.24
CA SER A 44 -13.39 11.06 1.46
C SER A 44 -14.92 11.20 1.39
N LYS A 45 -15.67 10.29 2.03
CA LYS A 45 -17.14 10.35 2.14
C LYS A 45 -17.63 9.46 3.29
N CYS A 46 -18.82 9.74 3.80
CA CYS A 46 -19.60 8.76 4.54
C CYS A 46 -20.28 7.78 3.56
N ASN A 47 -20.39 6.51 3.97
CA ASN A 47 -21.14 5.49 3.23
C ASN A 47 -22.47 5.15 3.93
N PHE A 48 -23.29 4.31 3.29
CA PHE A 48 -24.62 3.96 3.80
C PHE A 48 -24.59 3.22 5.15
N SER A 49 -23.48 2.56 5.49
CA SER A 49 -23.26 1.91 6.78
C SER A 49 -22.76 2.88 7.87
N ARG A 50 -22.76 4.20 7.60
CA ARG A 50 -22.22 5.27 8.46
C ARG A 50 -20.70 5.18 8.71
N ASN A 51 -19.98 4.46 7.87
CA ASN A 51 -18.52 4.39 7.90
C ASN A 51 -17.90 5.47 6.99
N ILE A 52 -16.63 5.82 7.25
CA ILE A 52 -15.87 6.73 6.39
C ILE A 52 -15.11 5.90 5.36
N ASP A 53 -15.43 6.09 4.08
CA ASP A 53 -14.62 5.60 2.96
C ASP A 53 -13.66 6.72 2.51
N ILE A 54 -12.38 6.40 2.36
CA ILE A 54 -11.38 7.26 1.72
C ILE A 54 -10.71 6.56 0.54
N LYS A 55 -10.35 7.36 -0.46
CA LYS A 55 -9.51 6.93 -1.59
C LYS A 55 -8.15 7.58 -1.45
N VAL A 56 -7.11 6.77 -1.35
CA VAL A 56 -5.73 7.24 -1.18
C VAL A 56 -4.84 6.82 -2.35
N ARG A 57 -3.78 7.59 -2.61
CA ARG A 57 -2.69 7.29 -3.54
C ARG A 57 -1.35 7.37 -2.83
N GLY A 58 -0.40 6.51 -3.20
CA GLY A 58 0.93 6.46 -2.59
C GLY A 58 1.03 5.47 -1.43
N LEU A 59 -0.04 4.73 -1.15
CA LEU A 59 -0.01 3.61 -0.22
C LEU A 59 0.63 2.40 -0.89
N GLU A 60 1.67 1.83 -0.27
CA GLU A 60 2.25 0.58 -0.71
C GLU A 60 1.44 -0.62 -0.21
N THR A 61 1.24 -1.62 -1.05
CA THR A 61 0.75 -2.94 -0.62
C THR A 61 1.49 -4.02 -1.39
N PHE A 62 2.09 -4.98 -0.68
CA PHE A 62 2.80 -6.13 -1.25
C PHE A 62 3.90 -5.77 -2.27
N GLY A 63 4.74 -4.75 -2.01
CA GLY A 63 5.81 -4.35 -2.93
C GLY A 63 5.36 -3.41 -4.05
N ARG A 64 4.14 -2.85 -3.99
CA ARG A 64 3.57 -2.00 -5.05
C ARG A 64 2.86 -0.77 -4.48
N LEU A 65 3.36 0.42 -4.82
CA LEU A 65 2.65 1.68 -4.64
C LEU A 65 1.43 1.75 -5.56
N GLY A 66 0.33 2.31 -5.07
CA GLY A 66 -0.85 2.50 -5.91
C GLY A 66 -1.95 3.34 -5.28
N THR A 67 -3.14 3.19 -5.87
CA THR A 67 -4.38 3.77 -5.38
C THR A 67 -5.18 2.69 -4.65
N ARG A 68 -5.74 3.02 -3.48
CA ARG A 68 -6.53 2.12 -2.63
C ARG A 68 -7.77 2.83 -2.12
N GLU A 69 -8.82 2.05 -1.86
CA GLU A 69 -10.01 2.49 -1.12
C GLU A 69 -9.95 1.83 0.26
N LEU A 70 -10.03 2.65 1.30
CA LEU A 70 -9.94 2.25 2.70
C LEU A 70 -11.24 2.66 3.41
N THR A 71 -11.75 1.83 4.30
CA THR A 71 -12.95 2.12 5.10
C THR A 71 -12.61 2.06 6.58
N ALA A 72 -12.95 3.12 7.33
CA ALA A 72 -12.89 3.12 8.80
C ALA A 72 -14.30 3.06 9.39
N ASN A 73 -14.46 2.26 10.44
CA ASN A 73 -15.70 2.20 11.21
C ASN A 73 -15.82 3.46 12.08
N VAL A 74 -16.94 4.17 11.98
CA VAL A 74 -17.24 5.28 12.90
C VAL A 74 -17.91 4.70 14.15
N PRO A 75 -17.55 5.13 15.37
CA PRO A 75 -18.24 4.70 16.58
C PRO A 75 -19.74 5.03 16.52
N PHE A 76 -20.60 4.12 16.99
CA PHE A 76 -22.07 4.24 16.83
C PHE A 76 -22.71 5.51 17.42
N PHE A 77 -22.02 6.17 18.36
CA PHE A 77 -22.49 7.38 19.03
C PHE A 77 -22.19 8.65 18.24
N ASP A 78 -21.27 8.58 17.26
CA ASP A 78 -20.79 9.74 16.53
C ASP A 78 -21.54 9.92 15.20
N SER A 79 -21.74 11.18 14.83
CA SER A 79 -22.20 11.56 13.50
C SER A 79 -21.06 11.37 12.51
N CYS A 80 -21.22 10.44 11.56
CA CYS A 80 -20.21 10.18 10.53
C CYS A 80 -19.77 11.46 9.79
N ASN A 81 -20.69 12.40 9.55
CA ASN A 81 -20.37 13.65 8.87
C ASN A 81 -19.44 14.55 9.68
N ASP A 82 -19.58 14.56 11.01
CA ASP A 82 -18.76 15.38 11.90
C ASP A 82 -17.36 14.78 12.06
N VAL A 83 -17.28 13.45 12.18
CA VAL A 83 -16.00 12.71 12.16
C VAL A 83 -15.30 12.84 10.81
N LEU A 84 -16.04 12.77 9.69
CA LEU A 84 -15.52 13.01 8.34
C LEU A 84 -14.99 14.44 8.19
N MET A 85 -15.68 15.43 8.76
CA MET A 85 -15.25 16.83 8.75
C MET A 85 -13.97 17.03 9.58
N GLY A 86 -13.90 16.48 10.79
CA GLY A 86 -12.69 16.51 11.63
C GLY A 86 -11.49 15.80 10.98
N PHE A 87 -11.72 14.64 10.36
CA PHE A 87 -10.73 13.93 9.55
C PHE A 87 -10.23 14.82 8.40
N ASN A 88 -11.13 15.41 7.60
CA ASN A 88 -10.75 16.26 6.46
C ASN A 88 -9.98 17.52 6.88
N GLN A 89 -10.36 18.15 8.00
CA GLN A 89 -9.65 19.30 8.55
C GLN A 89 -8.23 18.93 9.00
N THR A 90 -8.11 17.82 9.74
CA THR A 90 -6.82 17.33 10.27
C THR A 90 -5.87 16.92 9.14
N MET A 91 -6.38 16.13 8.19
CA MET A 91 -5.59 15.49 7.16
C MET A 91 -5.26 16.39 5.96
N SER A 92 -5.97 17.51 5.81
CA SER A 92 -5.72 18.55 4.81
C SER A 92 -5.51 18.01 3.38
N ARG A 93 -4.27 18.06 2.85
CA ARG A 93 -3.93 17.60 1.49
C ARG A 93 -3.30 16.21 1.43
N GLY A 94 -3.12 15.50 2.55
CA GLY A 94 -2.39 14.23 2.62
C GLY A 94 -1.31 14.21 3.70
N MET A 95 -0.65 13.07 3.87
CA MET A 95 0.37 12.87 4.90
C MET A 95 1.64 12.19 4.35
N ASN A 96 2.81 12.68 4.80
CA ASN A 96 4.11 12.15 4.39
C ASN A 96 4.43 10.74 4.91
N LYS A 97 3.75 10.28 5.96
CA LYS A 97 3.97 8.96 6.58
C LYS A 97 2.68 8.45 7.22
N VAL A 98 2.38 7.17 6.99
CA VAL A 98 1.27 6.45 7.64
C VAL A 98 1.81 5.18 8.29
N ASN A 99 1.16 4.71 9.35
CA ASN A 99 1.51 3.43 9.96
C ASN A 99 0.65 2.33 9.34
N THR A 100 1.28 1.29 8.79
CA THR A 100 0.57 0.14 8.20
C THR A 100 0.79 -1.12 9.02
N LYS A 101 -0.27 -1.94 9.16
CA LYS A 101 -0.21 -3.30 9.70
C LYS A 101 -0.89 -4.24 8.71
N LEU A 102 -0.31 -5.39 8.44
CA LEU A 102 -0.90 -6.41 7.57
C LEU A 102 -1.30 -7.63 8.40
N TYR A 103 -2.59 -7.97 8.38
CA TYR A 103 -3.11 -9.21 8.94
C TYR A 103 -3.44 -10.20 7.82
N LEU A 104 -3.02 -11.44 8.01
CA LEU A 104 -3.30 -12.56 7.12
C LEU A 104 -4.13 -13.60 7.89
N LYS A 105 -5.23 -14.06 7.31
CA LYS A 105 -6.09 -15.08 7.89
C LYS A 105 -6.53 -16.06 6.83
N GLU A 106 -6.33 -17.36 7.07
CA GLU A 106 -6.81 -18.40 6.17
C GLU A 106 -8.18 -18.93 6.58
N ARG A 107 -8.99 -19.27 5.57
CA ARG A 107 -10.30 -19.89 5.71
C ARG A 107 -10.43 -21.00 4.68
N ARG A 108 -10.67 -22.22 5.14
CA ARG A 108 -10.96 -23.37 4.27
C ARG A 108 -12.46 -23.57 4.17
N THR A 109 -12.98 -23.71 2.95
CA THR A 109 -14.35 -24.16 2.69
C THR A 109 -14.35 -25.53 2.03
N ARG A 110 -15.43 -26.27 2.24
CA ARG A 110 -15.68 -27.58 1.64
C ARG A 110 -16.97 -27.46 0.81
N GLU A 111 -16.92 -27.83 -0.46
CA GLU A 111 -18.06 -27.80 -1.38
C GLU A 111 -18.15 -29.13 -2.13
N MET A 112 -19.33 -29.74 -2.15
CA MET A 112 -19.59 -30.90 -3.02
C MET A 112 -19.93 -30.40 -4.44
N ARG A 113 -19.16 -30.84 -5.45
CA ARG A 113 -19.50 -30.63 -6.87
C ARG A 113 -19.73 -31.95 -7.56
N GLY A 114 -21.02 -32.28 -7.75
CA GLY A 114 -21.42 -33.64 -8.08
C GLY A 114 -20.94 -34.58 -6.98
N ASN A 115 -20.26 -35.66 -7.36
CA ASN A 115 -19.81 -36.70 -6.43
C ASN A 115 -18.40 -36.44 -5.86
N ARG A 116 -17.83 -35.23 -6.05
CA ARG A 116 -16.46 -34.89 -5.61
C ARG A 116 -16.47 -33.83 -4.51
N LEU A 117 -15.70 -34.06 -3.47
CA LEU A 117 -15.41 -33.08 -2.44
C LEU A 117 -14.29 -32.14 -2.92
N ILE A 118 -14.56 -30.83 -2.91
CA ILE A 118 -13.59 -29.80 -3.27
C ILE A 118 -13.31 -28.94 -2.06
N CYS A 119 -12.05 -28.84 -1.68
CA CYS A 119 -11.55 -27.91 -0.67
C CYS A 119 -11.13 -26.62 -1.37
N ARG A 120 -11.48 -25.47 -0.81
CA ARG A 120 -10.91 -24.19 -1.24
C ARG A 120 -10.30 -23.47 -0.06
N THR A 121 -9.03 -23.12 -0.18
CA THR A 121 -8.34 -22.31 0.83
C THR A 121 -8.32 -20.87 0.34
N TYR A 122 -9.00 -20.01 1.09
CA TYR A 122 -9.00 -18.57 0.91
C TYR A 122 -8.05 -17.93 1.93
N GLN A 123 -7.35 -16.89 1.51
CA GLN A 123 -6.57 -16.04 2.38
C GLN A 123 -7.19 -14.64 2.39
N SER A 124 -7.75 -14.25 3.52
CA SER A 124 -8.09 -12.87 3.81
C SER A 124 -6.81 -12.10 4.10
N ARG A 125 -6.63 -10.95 3.46
CA ARG A 125 -5.52 -10.03 3.66
C ARG A 125 -6.10 -8.68 4.01
N THR A 126 -5.85 -8.23 5.23
CA THR A 126 -6.35 -6.96 5.76
C THR A 126 -5.19 -6.04 6.04
N LEU A 127 -5.07 -5.00 5.22
CA LEU A 127 -4.20 -3.87 5.48
C LEU A 127 -4.94 -2.88 6.39
N VAL A 128 -4.37 -2.64 7.56
CA VAL A 128 -4.79 -1.56 8.47
C VAL A 128 -3.86 -0.38 8.27
N VAL A 129 -4.44 0.79 8.05
CA VAL A 129 -3.75 2.06 7.88
C VAL A 129 -4.18 2.98 9.02
N ILE A 130 -3.21 3.41 9.81
CA ILE A 130 -3.40 4.37 10.90
C ILE A 130 -2.70 5.65 10.48
N PHE A 131 -3.43 6.76 10.46
CA PHE A 131 -2.87 8.08 10.20
C PHE A 131 -2.39 8.68 11.52
N PRO A 132 -1.09 8.94 11.74
CA PRO A 132 -0.59 9.41 13.05
C PRO A 132 -1.23 10.71 13.56
N GLN A 133 -1.75 11.57 12.67
CA GLN A 133 -2.45 12.80 13.04
C GLN A 133 -3.93 12.59 13.40
N TYR A 134 -4.51 11.44 13.02
CA TYR A 134 -5.89 11.05 13.33
C TYR A 134 -5.93 9.57 13.80
N PRO A 135 -5.25 9.23 14.92
CA PRO A 135 -4.95 7.85 15.29
C PRO A 135 -6.15 7.06 15.83
N GLU A 136 -7.25 7.74 16.13
CA GLU A 136 -8.51 7.18 16.63
C GLU A 136 -9.31 6.40 15.58
N LEU A 137 -9.03 6.59 14.27
CA LEU A 137 -9.62 5.80 13.19
C LEU A 137 -8.60 4.86 12.56
N GLU A 138 -8.87 3.56 12.65
CA GLU A 138 -8.19 2.53 11.87
C GLU A 138 -8.90 2.36 10.51
N PHE A 139 -8.19 2.67 9.42
CA PHE A 139 -8.70 2.51 8.06
C PHE A 139 -8.32 1.15 7.48
N LEU A 140 -9.31 0.40 6.99
CA LEU A 140 -9.15 -0.99 6.57
C LEU A 140 -9.26 -1.13 5.05
N ASN A 141 -8.37 -1.91 4.45
CA ASN A 141 -8.53 -2.48 3.12
C ASN A 141 -8.39 -4.00 3.23
N SER A 142 -9.48 -4.72 2.96
CA SER A 142 -9.54 -6.18 3.07
C SER A 142 -9.86 -6.82 1.72
N GLU A 143 -9.03 -7.76 1.29
CA GLU A 143 -9.28 -8.66 0.15
C GLU A 143 -9.36 -10.12 0.63
N GLU A 144 -10.25 -10.94 0.05
CA GLU A 144 -10.23 -12.40 0.20
C GLU A 144 -9.80 -13.02 -1.14
N VAL A 145 -8.67 -13.73 -1.14
CA VAL A 145 -8.08 -14.31 -2.35
C VAL A 145 -8.10 -15.83 -2.26
N LEU A 146 -8.53 -16.52 -3.31
CA LEU A 146 -8.42 -17.98 -3.41
C LEU A 146 -6.95 -18.36 -3.67
N ILE A 147 -6.33 -19.11 -2.75
CA ILE A 147 -4.91 -19.47 -2.82
C ILE A 147 -4.65 -20.96 -3.12
N ALA A 148 -5.61 -21.85 -2.83
CA ALA A 148 -5.52 -23.26 -3.20
C ALA A 148 -6.90 -23.88 -3.48
N ILE A 149 -6.92 -24.88 -4.37
CA ILE A 149 -8.07 -25.74 -4.64
C ILE A 149 -7.59 -27.18 -4.59
N ASP A 150 -8.03 -27.93 -3.58
CA ASP A 150 -7.66 -29.32 -3.38
C ASP A 150 -8.86 -30.22 -3.73
N ARG A 151 -8.56 -31.38 -4.32
CA ARG A 151 -9.54 -32.45 -4.52
C ARG A 151 -9.31 -33.47 -3.42
N ASP A 152 -10.39 -33.79 -2.71
CA ASP A 152 -10.40 -34.63 -1.51
C ASP A 152 -9.75 -33.94 -0.28
N CYS A 153 -10.56 -33.71 0.76
CA CYS A 153 -10.20 -33.11 2.05
C CYS A 153 -10.25 -34.13 3.18
#